data_AF-A0A821KKY0-F1
#
_entry.id   AF-A0A821KKY0-F1
#
_cell.length_a   1.000
_cell.length_b   1.000
_cell.length_c   1.000
_cell.angle_alpha   90.00
_cell.angle_beta   90.00
_cell.angle_gamma   90.00
#
_symmetry.space_group_name_H-M   'P 1'
#
loop_
_entity.id
_entity.type
_entity.pdbx_description
1 polymer ?
#
loop_
_entity_poly.entity_id
_entity_poly.type
_entity_poly.pdbx_seq_one_letter_code
_entity_poly.pdbx_strand_id
1 'polypeptide(L)'
;LLAKNALDSGLRIPSFTQTYLSPGSGVVTTYLRESGTLKSLEKLGLHVTGYGCNECIQNEETNGLKPDIKQFVNENNLITIGMISGTRQTQQRHSLIKANYVTSPPLVLAYALAGNVLTDLEQETIGVDNKNLFLKDIWPSRQIVEEIEDEIIIKKLLNQIHENIQTGNPQWNSIRIPSIHLYPQYPWAEYSTYIKRPPFFDT
;
A
#
# COMPACT_ATOMS: atom_id res chain seq x y z
N LEU A 1 12.28 2.83 -8.41
CA LEU A 1 13.70 3.21 -8.65
C LEU A 1 14.52 3.19 -7.38
N LEU A 2 14.16 3.96 -6.33
CA LEU A 2 14.84 3.90 -5.03
C LEU A 2 15.02 2.47 -4.49
N ALA A 3 13.98 1.63 -4.58
CA ALA A 3 14.05 0.21 -4.20
C ALA A 3 15.13 -0.58 -4.96
N LYS A 4 15.30 -0.29 -6.25
CA LYS A 4 16.32 -0.93 -7.09
C LYS A 4 17.71 -0.50 -6.63
N ASN A 5 17.94 0.82 -6.52
CA ASN A 5 19.19 1.39 -6.06
C ASN A 5 19.59 0.85 -4.67
N ALA A 6 18.63 0.79 -3.74
CA ALA A 6 18.85 0.24 -2.41
C ALA A 6 19.32 -1.23 -2.47
N LEU A 7 18.68 -2.08 -3.28
CA LEU A 7 19.08 -3.47 -3.44
C LEU A 7 20.45 -3.63 -4.08
N ASP A 8 20.74 -2.84 -5.11
CA ASP A 8 22.03 -2.84 -5.83
C ASP A 8 23.17 -2.39 -4.90
N SER A 9 22.89 -1.50 -3.95
CA SER A 9 23.80 -1.10 -2.87
C SER A 9 23.81 -2.06 -1.66
N GLY A 10 23.11 -3.19 -1.73
CA GLY A 10 23.11 -4.23 -0.70
C GLY A 10 22.21 -3.96 0.51
N LEU A 11 21.40 -2.90 0.50
CA LEU A 11 20.50 -2.57 1.60
C LEU A 11 19.32 -3.54 1.70
N ARG A 12 18.79 -3.69 2.92
CA ARG A 12 17.59 -4.45 3.23
C ARG A 12 16.75 -3.68 4.24
N ILE A 13 15.44 -3.89 4.19
CA ILE A 13 14.52 -3.38 5.21
C ILE A 13 14.68 -4.25 6.47
N PRO A 14 14.79 -3.67 7.67
CA PRO A 14 14.89 -4.41 8.92
C PRO A 14 13.71 -5.36 9.10
N SER A 15 13.96 -6.57 9.62
CA SER A 15 12.97 -7.65 9.70
C SER A 15 11.77 -7.38 10.63
N PHE A 16 11.92 -6.39 11.52
CA PHE A 16 10.88 -5.89 12.42
C PHE A 16 9.97 -4.82 11.76
N THR A 17 10.35 -4.29 10.60
CA THR A 17 9.53 -3.34 9.85
C THR A 17 8.54 -4.08 8.98
N GLN A 18 7.24 -3.87 9.21
CA GLN A 18 6.20 -4.42 8.35
C GLN A 18 5.93 -3.48 7.18
N THR A 19 5.95 -4.03 5.96
CA THR A 19 5.77 -3.27 4.72
C THR A 19 4.68 -3.88 3.85
N TYR A 20 4.01 -3.04 3.06
CA TYR A 20 2.93 -3.42 2.16
C TYR A 20 2.88 -2.45 0.99
N LEU A 21 2.41 -2.95 -0.15
CA LEU A 21 2.13 -2.15 -1.34
C LEU A 21 0.67 -2.38 -1.73
N SER A 22 -0.14 -1.33 -1.63
CA SER A 22 -1.58 -1.36 -1.91
C SER A 22 -1.89 -0.39 -3.06
N PRO A 23 -1.73 -0.81 -4.33
CA PRO A 23 -1.96 0.08 -5.45
C PRO A 23 -3.45 0.39 -5.64
N GLY A 24 -3.78 1.61 -6.04
CA GLY A 24 -5.18 2.00 -6.30
C GLY A 24 -5.78 1.31 -7.54
N SER A 25 -4.95 0.84 -8.46
CA SER A 25 -5.38 0.18 -9.70
C SER A 25 -4.31 -0.77 -10.24
N GLY A 26 -4.72 -1.69 -11.11
CA GLY A 26 -3.80 -2.61 -11.81
C GLY A 26 -2.75 -1.91 -12.67
N VAL A 27 -3.04 -0.67 -13.11
CA VAL A 27 -2.14 0.20 -13.87
C VAL A 27 -0.79 0.35 -13.18
N VAL A 28 -0.84 0.57 -11.88
CA VAL A 28 0.34 0.80 -11.06
C VAL A 28 1.24 -0.42 -11.06
N THR A 29 0.68 -1.59 -10.81
CA THR A 29 1.43 -2.85 -10.86
C THR A 29 2.01 -3.09 -12.24
N THR A 30 1.28 -2.77 -13.31
CA THR A 30 1.76 -2.94 -14.68
C THR A 30 2.97 -2.06 -14.97
N TYR A 31 2.92 -0.73 -14.74
CA TYR A 31 4.10 0.09 -15.01
C TYR A 31 5.27 -0.23 -14.06
N LEU A 32 5.00 -0.65 -12.81
CA LEU A 32 6.06 -1.11 -11.89
C LEU A 32 6.72 -2.39 -12.41
N ARG A 33 5.95 -3.30 -13.01
CA ARG A 33 6.46 -4.54 -13.61
C ARG A 33 7.26 -4.25 -14.86
N GLU A 34 6.72 -3.46 -15.79
CA GLU A 34 7.38 -3.11 -17.06
C GLU A 34 8.67 -2.32 -16.82
N SER A 35 8.71 -1.44 -15.81
CA SER A 35 9.94 -0.73 -15.40
C SER A 35 10.98 -1.62 -14.70
N GLY A 36 10.64 -2.90 -14.44
CA GLY A 36 11.48 -3.82 -13.66
C GLY A 36 11.59 -3.48 -12.17
N THR A 37 10.85 -2.47 -11.68
CA THR A 37 10.96 -1.99 -10.30
C THR A 37 10.11 -2.79 -9.31
N LEU A 38 9.03 -3.44 -9.76
CA LEU A 38 8.17 -4.27 -8.92
C LEU A 38 8.97 -5.39 -8.22
N LYS A 39 9.82 -6.10 -8.97
CA LYS A 39 10.68 -7.16 -8.43
C LYS A 39 11.63 -6.65 -7.35
N SER A 40 12.03 -5.38 -7.44
CA SER A 40 12.89 -4.75 -6.44
C SER A 40 12.10 -4.40 -5.17
N LEU A 41 10.87 -3.90 -5.33
CA LEU A 41 9.96 -3.66 -4.21
C LEU A 41 9.65 -4.97 -3.46
N GLU A 42 9.31 -6.04 -4.18
CA GLU A 42 9.02 -7.36 -3.61
C GLU A 42 10.22 -7.96 -2.86
N LYS A 43 11.43 -7.83 -3.41
CA LYS A 43 12.67 -8.28 -2.73
C LYS A 43 12.96 -7.52 -1.43
N LEU A 44 12.45 -6.29 -1.28
CA LEU A 44 12.50 -5.52 -0.04
C LEU A 44 11.29 -5.81 0.88
N GLY A 45 10.36 -6.68 0.48
CA GLY A 45 9.18 -7.06 1.25
C GLY A 45 7.91 -6.27 0.90
N LEU A 46 7.98 -5.31 -0.03
CA LEU A 46 6.81 -4.55 -0.49
C LEU A 46 6.04 -5.34 -1.56
N HIS A 47 5.28 -6.34 -1.11
CA HIS A 47 4.40 -7.14 -1.97
C HIS A 47 3.07 -6.45 -2.23
N VAL A 48 2.50 -6.66 -3.43
CA VAL A 48 1.14 -6.22 -3.75
C VAL A 48 0.15 -7.01 -2.91
N THR A 49 -0.52 -6.35 -1.96
CA THR A 49 -1.48 -6.99 -1.04
C THR A 49 -2.91 -6.96 -1.56
N GLY A 50 -3.23 -6.01 -2.44
CA GLY A 50 -4.53 -5.90 -3.08
C GLY A 50 -4.73 -4.54 -3.73
N TYR A 51 -5.83 -4.40 -4.48
CA TYR A 51 -6.20 -3.17 -5.15
C TYR A 51 -7.40 -2.53 -4.46
N GLY A 52 -7.19 -1.41 -3.78
CA GLY A 52 -8.24 -0.74 -3.01
C GLY A 52 -7.69 0.12 -1.89
N CYS A 53 -8.58 0.53 -0.99
CA CYS A 53 -8.21 1.43 0.10
C CYS A 53 -7.28 0.79 1.14
N ASN A 54 -7.40 -0.52 1.39
CA ASN A 54 -6.60 -1.30 2.35
C ASN A 54 -6.23 -0.51 3.63
N GLU A 55 -4.94 -0.30 3.88
CA GLU A 55 -4.42 0.36 5.08
C GLU A 55 -4.78 1.85 5.16
N CYS A 56 -5.23 2.48 4.06
CA CYS A 56 -5.70 3.86 4.03
C CYS A 56 -6.97 4.05 4.87
N ILE A 57 -7.81 3.02 5.04
CA ILE A 57 -9.10 3.09 5.77
C ILE A 57 -9.16 2.28 7.07
N GLN A 58 -8.01 1.85 7.62
CA GLN A 58 -7.94 1.10 8.88
C GLN A 58 -8.60 -0.29 8.83
N ASN A 59 -8.02 -1.20 8.04
CA ASN A 59 -8.37 -2.61 8.19
C ASN A 59 -7.37 -3.28 9.15
N GLU A 60 -7.62 -3.23 10.46
CA GLU A 60 -6.76 -3.89 11.48
C GLU A 60 -6.54 -5.39 11.20
N GLU A 61 -7.52 -6.03 10.55
CA GLU A 61 -7.52 -7.45 10.25
C GLU A 61 -6.63 -7.85 9.08
N THR A 62 -6.32 -6.94 8.14
CA THR A 62 -5.73 -7.37 6.87
C THR A 62 -4.23 -7.61 6.96
N ASN A 63 -3.52 -7.03 7.93
CA ASN A 63 -2.07 -7.11 8.04
C ASN A 63 -1.57 -6.87 9.48
N GLY A 64 -1.98 -7.71 10.43
CA GLY A 64 -1.55 -7.57 11.83
C GLY A 64 -0.02 -7.75 12.01
N LEU A 65 0.57 -6.96 12.92
CA LEU A 65 1.97 -7.13 13.33
C LEU A 65 2.25 -8.56 13.82
N LYS A 66 3.45 -9.08 13.54
CA LYS A 66 3.89 -10.41 14.02
C LYS A 66 3.72 -10.50 15.54
N PRO A 67 3.21 -11.63 16.08
CA PRO A 67 2.96 -11.78 17.53
C PRO A 67 4.15 -11.37 18.41
N ASP A 68 5.36 -11.80 18.03
CA ASP A 68 6.59 -11.49 18.78
C ASP A 68 6.88 -9.97 18.82
N ILE A 69 6.61 -9.26 17.72
CA ILE A 69 6.76 -7.79 17.67
C ILE A 69 5.69 -7.14 18.55
N LYS A 70 4.45 -7.63 18.50
CA LYS A 70 3.35 -7.11 19.34
C LYS A 70 3.69 -7.26 20.82
N GLN A 71 4.18 -8.43 21.21
CA GLN A 71 4.61 -8.71 22.58
C GLN A 71 5.75 -7.79 23.00
N PHE A 72 6.82 -7.71 22.19
CA PHE A 72 7.98 -6.87 22.48
C PHE A 72 7.62 -5.38 22.66
N VAL A 73 6.76 -4.85 21.78
CA VAL A 73 6.28 -3.47 21.84
C VAL A 73 5.50 -3.20 23.13
N ASN A 74 4.63 -4.13 23.53
CA ASN A 74 3.82 -4.00 24.74
C ASN A 74 4.67 -4.10 26.02
N GLU A 75 5.57 -5.09 26.11
CA GLU A 75 6.42 -5.32 27.27
C GLU A 75 7.38 -4.15 27.52
N ASN A 76 7.88 -3.52 26.46
CA ASN A 76 8.84 -2.41 26.54
C ASN A 76 8.19 -1.02 26.42
N ASN A 77 6.85 -0.97 26.36
CA ASN A 77 6.06 0.27 26.21
C ASN A 77 6.60 1.20 25.10
N LEU A 78 6.90 0.62 23.93
CA LEU A 78 7.51 1.34 22.82
C LEU A 78 6.49 2.19 22.05
N ILE A 79 6.92 3.37 21.62
CA ILE A 79 6.17 4.21 20.70
C ILE A 79 6.44 3.70 19.28
N THR A 80 5.48 2.97 18.70
CA THR A 80 5.59 2.55 17.28
C THR A 80 4.94 3.55 16.34
N ILE A 81 5.50 3.64 15.14
CA ILE A 81 5.19 4.66 14.15
C ILE A 81 4.70 3.99 12.87
N GLY A 82 3.60 4.50 12.33
CA GLY A 82 3.11 4.15 10.99
C GLY A 82 3.54 5.21 9.98
N MET A 83 4.03 4.78 8.82
CA MET A 83 4.29 5.66 7.68
C MET A 83 3.48 5.22 6.47
N ILE A 84 2.80 6.17 5.84
CA ILE A 84 1.94 5.90 4.68
C ILE A 84 2.07 6.98 3.61
N SER A 85 1.81 6.60 2.37
CA SER A 85 1.72 7.50 1.21
C SER A 85 0.29 7.86 0.83
N GLY A 86 -0.64 7.74 1.77
CA GLY A 86 -2.04 8.14 1.63
C GLY A 86 -2.27 9.63 1.93
N THR A 87 -3.53 10.03 2.13
CA THR A 87 -3.90 11.45 2.30
C THR A 87 -4.37 11.83 3.71
N ARG A 88 -4.69 10.86 4.57
CA ARG A 88 -5.21 11.12 5.93
C ARG A 88 -4.29 10.53 6.99
N GLN A 89 -4.01 11.30 8.04
CA GLN A 89 -3.44 10.78 9.28
C GLN A 89 -4.59 10.39 10.22
N THR A 90 -5.03 9.14 10.22
CA THR A 90 -5.99 8.69 11.24
C THR A 90 -5.22 8.19 12.47
N GLN A 91 -5.57 8.66 13.66
CA GLN A 91 -4.80 8.40 14.89
C GLN A 91 -4.91 6.96 15.42
N GLN A 92 -5.84 6.16 14.91
CA GLN A 92 -6.15 4.81 15.45
C GLN A 92 -6.09 3.71 14.37
N ARG A 93 -5.06 3.70 13.51
CA ARG A 93 -4.96 2.72 12.39
C ARG A 93 -4.68 1.29 12.84
N HIS A 94 -3.97 1.14 13.95
CA HIS A 94 -3.64 -0.13 14.60
C HIS A 94 -3.39 0.18 16.08
N SER A 95 -3.97 -0.61 17.00
CA SER A 95 -3.85 -0.41 18.46
C SER A 95 -2.43 -0.14 19.00
N LEU A 96 -1.40 -0.72 18.37
CA LEU A 96 0.00 -0.53 18.75
C LEU A 96 0.68 0.71 18.14
N ILE A 97 0.15 1.28 17.06
CA ILE A 97 0.73 2.45 16.40
C ILE A 97 0.30 3.70 17.15
N LYS A 98 1.26 4.41 17.74
CA LYS A 98 1.02 5.60 18.58
C LYS A 98 1.06 6.91 17.78
N ALA A 99 1.78 6.93 16.66
CA ALA A 99 1.81 8.08 15.75
C ALA A 99 1.89 7.64 14.29
N ASN A 100 1.31 8.44 13.40
CA ASN A 100 1.23 8.16 11.96
C ASN A 100 1.70 9.36 11.15
N TYR A 101 2.59 9.13 10.20
CA TYR A 101 3.09 10.16 9.28
C TYR A 101 2.64 9.86 7.85
N VAL A 102 2.17 10.92 7.19
CA VAL A 102 1.86 10.91 5.76
C VAL A 102 3.05 11.54 5.05
N THR A 103 3.61 10.84 4.07
CA THR A 103 4.75 11.32 3.29
C THR A 103 4.72 10.74 1.87
N SER A 104 5.67 11.12 1.03
CA SER A 104 5.72 10.61 -0.35
C SER A 104 6.09 9.11 -0.37
N PRO A 105 5.65 8.34 -1.38
CA PRO A 105 6.04 6.94 -1.53
C PRO A 105 7.56 6.64 -1.41
N PRO A 106 8.49 7.42 -2.01
CA PRO A 106 9.91 7.17 -1.83
C PRO A 106 10.40 7.45 -0.40
N LEU A 107 9.80 8.42 0.32
CA LEU A 107 10.16 8.67 1.72
C LEU A 107 9.65 7.58 2.65
N VAL A 108 8.47 6.99 2.39
CA VAL A 108 8.01 5.80 3.13
C VAL A 108 9.05 4.68 3.01
N LEU A 109 9.59 4.45 1.80
CA LEU A 109 10.63 3.46 1.59
C LEU A 109 11.96 3.83 2.26
N ALA A 110 12.35 5.10 2.23
CA ALA A 110 13.57 5.57 2.88
C ALA A 110 13.54 5.32 4.40
N TYR A 111 12.46 5.69 5.07
CA TYR A 111 12.31 5.41 6.51
C TYR A 111 12.15 3.92 6.81
N ALA A 112 11.53 3.14 5.91
CA ALA A 112 11.49 1.69 6.08
C ALA A 112 12.89 1.06 6.01
N LEU A 113 13.77 1.56 5.11
CA LEU A 113 15.17 1.14 5.04
C LEU A 113 15.98 1.59 6.27
N ALA A 114 15.72 2.79 6.79
CA ALA A 114 16.35 3.28 8.02
C ALA A 114 15.89 2.49 9.26
N GLY A 115 14.63 2.06 9.30
CA GLY A 115 14.03 1.35 10.44
C GLY A 115 13.68 2.24 11.63
N ASN A 116 13.94 3.55 11.55
CA ASN A 116 13.66 4.52 12.59
C ASN A 116 13.25 5.87 11.98
N VAL A 117 12.17 6.48 12.47
CA VAL A 117 11.72 7.81 12.04
C VAL A 117 12.60 8.94 12.54
N LEU A 118 13.37 8.71 13.62
CA LEU A 118 14.24 9.71 14.21
C LEU A 118 15.57 9.87 13.46
N THR A 119 15.85 9.01 12.48
CA THR A 119 17.04 9.10 11.64
C THR A 119 17.00 10.37 10.80
N ASP A 120 18.02 11.20 10.92
CA ASP A 120 18.25 12.32 10.00
C ASP A 120 18.71 11.79 8.64
N LEU A 121 17.77 11.65 7.70
CA LEU A 121 18.04 11.09 6.37
C LEU A 121 19.04 11.91 5.53
N GLU A 122 19.37 13.15 5.91
CA GLU A 122 20.35 13.99 5.22
C GLU A 122 21.77 13.80 5.77
N GLN A 123 21.89 13.63 7.09
CA GLN A 123 23.17 13.62 7.80
C GLN A 123 23.59 12.23 8.31
N GLU A 124 22.66 11.29 8.39
CA GLU A 124 22.91 9.93 8.85
C GLU A 124 22.89 8.92 7.70
N THR A 125 23.57 7.80 7.93
CA THR A 125 23.60 6.70 6.97
C THR A 125 22.31 5.89 7.01
N ILE A 126 21.89 5.40 5.86
CA ILE A 126 20.69 4.59 5.69
C ILE A 126 21.03 3.09 5.76
N GLY A 127 20.20 2.35 6.50
CA GLY A 127 20.34 0.91 6.70
C GLY A 127 20.99 0.57 8.03
N VAL A 128 20.39 -0.40 8.72
CA VAL A 128 20.82 -0.82 10.06
C VAL A 128 22.24 -1.40 10.06
N ASP A 129 22.62 -2.11 8.99
CA ASP A 129 23.89 -2.84 8.91
C ASP A 129 24.96 -2.15 8.05
N ASN A 130 24.63 -1.06 7.34
CA ASN A 130 25.56 -0.39 6.41
C ASN A 130 25.78 1.07 6.79
N LYS A 131 26.95 1.35 7.36
CA LYS A 131 27.32 2.68 7.89
C LYS A 131 27.94 3.64 6.87
N ASN A 132 27.95 3.30 5.58
CA ASN A 132 28.65 4.09 4.56
C ASN A 132 27.74 4.61 3.44
N LEU A 133 26.43 4.37 3.51
CA LEU A 133 25.48 4.81 2.49
C LEU A 133 24.58 5.90 3.04
N PHE A 134 24.44 7.00 2.34
CA PHE A 134 23.47 8.05 2.64
C PHE A 134 22.27 7.93 1.70
N LEU A 135 21.13 8.50 2.08
CA LEU A 135 19.93 8.47 1.23
C LEU A 135 20.20 9.09 -0.15
N LYS A 136 20.98 10.18 -0.20
CA LYS A 136 21.36 10.86 -1.44
C LYS A 136 22.09 9.95 -2.44
N ASP A 137 22.82 8.93 -1.96
CA ASP A 137 23.60 8.04 -2.81
C ASP A 137 22.72 7.06 -3.60
N ILE A 138 21.51 6.80 -3.10
CA ILE A 138 20.53 5.89 -3.70
C ILE A 138 19.29 6.61 -4.24
N TRP A 139 19.18 7.92 -4.04
CA TRP A 139 18.01 8.69 -4.48
C TRP A 139 17.98 8.80 -6.01
N PRO A 140 16.88 8.43 -6.67
CA PRO A 140 16.79 8.52 -8.12
C PRO A 140 16.78 9.99 -8.57
N SER A 141 17.50 10.30 -9.64
CA SER A 141 17.42 11.63 -10.26
C SER A 141 16.04 11.82 -10.89
N ARG A 142 15.59 13.08 -10.95
CA ARG A 142 14.31 13.44 -11.58
C ARG A 142 14.27 13.06 -13.06
N GLN A 143 15.38 13.26 -13.77
CA GLN A 143 15.50 12.96 -15.20
C GLN A 143 15.20 11.47 -15.50
N ILE A 144 15.79 10.56 -14.73
CA ILE A 144 15.56 9.11 -14.93
C ILE A 144 14.10 8.72 -14.63
N VAL A 145 13.44 9.41 -13.69
CA VAL A 145 12.02 9.18 -13.41
C VAL A 145 11.17 9.58 -14.61
N GLU A 146 11.42 10.77 -15.17
CA GLU A 146 10.69 11.31 -16.33
C GLU A 146 10.90 10.45 -17.58
N GLU A 147 12.14 10.02 -17.86
CA GLU A 147 12.46 9.14 -18.99
C GLU A 147 11.68 7.81 -18.95
N ILE A 148 11.60 7.18 -17.77
CA ILE A 148 10.89 5.90 -17.58
C ILE A 148 9.38 6.10 -17.65
N GLU A 149 8.87 7.21 -17.12
CA GLU A 149 7.46 7.57 -17.21
C GLU A 149 7.03 7.75 -18.67
N ASP A 150 7.79 8.51 -19.47
CA ASP A 150 7.51 8.74 -20.88
C ASP A 150 7.57 7.45 -21.72
N GLU A 151 8.53 6.57 -21.43
CA GLU A 151 8.68 5.30 -22.14
C GLU A 151 7.52 4.33 -21.87
N ILE A 152 7.07 4.23 -20.61
CA ILE A 152 6.16 3.17 -20.15
C ILE A 152 4.70 3.60 -20.14
N ILE A 153 4.41 4.81 -19.63
CA ILE A 153 3.03 5.20 -19.28
C ILE A 153 2.23 5.65 -20.51
N ILE A 154 2.86 6.29 -21.50
CA ILE A 154 2.12 7.04 -22.53
C ILE A 154 1.49 6.17 -23.63
N LYS A 155 2.02 4.98 -23.96
CA LYS A 155 1.56 4.23 -25.17
C LYS A 155 0.88 2.89 -24.94
N LYS A 156 1.29 2.11 -23.94
CA LYS A 156 0.83 0.70 -23.80
C LYS A 156 -0.30 0.52 -22.79
N LEU A 157 -0.30 1.33 -21.74
CA LEU A 157 -1.12 1.08 -20.55
C LEU A 157 -2.58 1.52 -20.67
N LEU A 158 -2.84 2.67 -21.31
CA LEU A 158 -4.19 3.21 -21.43
C LEU A 158 -5.17 2.29 -22.17
N ASN A 159 -4.68 1.57 -23.21
CA ASN A 159 -5.53 0.69 -24.02
C ASN A 159 -5.93 -0.60 -23.26
N GLN A 160 -5.01 -1.20 -22.49
CA GLN A 160 -5.26 -2.47 -21.79
C GLN A 160 -6.26 -2.35 -20.62
N ILE A 161 -6.36 -1.16 -20.02
CA ILE A 161 -7.22 -0.93 -18.84
C ILE A 161 -8.69 -0.88 -19.23
N HIS A 162 -9.00 -0.20 -20.34
CA HIS A 162 -10.39 0.01 -20.74
C HIS A 162 -11.08 -1.29 -21.17
N GLU A 163 -10.34 -2.24 -21.75
CA GLU A 163 -10.91 -3.50 -22.24
C GLU A 163 -11.37 -4.44 -21.10
N ASN A 164 -10.76 -4.35 -19.91
CA ASN A 164 -10.94 -5.38 -18.86
C ASN A 164 -11.71 -4.92 -17.61
N ILE A 165 -12.12 -3.64 -17.51
CA ILE A 165 -12.85 -3.14 -16.33
C ILE A 165 -14.21 -3.84 -16.15
N GLN A 166 -14.90 -4.15 -17.24
CA GLN A 166 -16.26 -4.70 -17.17
C GLN A 166 -16.31 -6.24 -17.12
N THR A 167 -15.31 -6.92 -17.68
CA THR A 167 -15.32 -8.37 -17.87
C THR A 167 -14.22 -9.10 -17.10
N GLY A 168 -13.27 -8.37 -16.52
CA GLY A 168 -12.04 -8.94 -15.96
C GLY A 168 -12.18 -9.72 -14.66
N ASN A 169 -13.32 -9.67 -13.96
CA ASN A 169 -13.53 -10.41 -12.72
C ASN A 169 -14.65 -11.48 -12.88
N PRO A 170 -14.28 -12.76 -13.07
CA PRO A 170 -15.26 -13.84 -13.20
C PRO A 170 -16.17 -14.01 -11.99
N GLN A 171 -15.67 -13.75 -10.77
CA GLN A 171 -16.48 -13.84 -9.55
C GLN A 171 -17.57 -12.76 -9.57
N TRP A 172 -17.21 -11.52 -9.91
CA TRP A 172 -18.16 -10.43 -10.09
C TRP A 172 -19.22 -10.76 -11.15
N ASN A 173 -18.78 -11.26 -12.31
CA ASN A 173 -19.68 -11.63 -13.40
C ASN A 173 -20.61 -12.81 -13.06
N SER A 174 -20.22 -13.65 -12.10
CA SER A 174 -21.02 -14.79 -11.63
C SER A 174 -22.09 -14.43 -10.59
N ILE A 175 -22.09 -13.19 -10.08
CA ILE A 175 -23.09 -12.72 -9.12
C ILE A 175 -24.46 -12.79 -9.80
N ARG A 176 -25.36 -13.61 -9.25
CA ARG A 176 -26.73 -13.72 -9.74
C ARG A 176 -27.53 -12.53 -9.26
N ILE A 177 -28.07 -11.77 -10.20
CA ILE A 177 -28.93 -10.61 -9.92
C ILE A 177 -30.37 -11.00 -10.28
N PRO A 178 -31.37 -10.75 -9.40
CA PRO A 178 -32.77 -10.93 -9.76
C PRO A 178 -33.12 -10.06 -10.98
N SER A 179 -33.96 -10.56 -11.88
CA SER A 179 -34.38 -9.80 -13.06
C SER A 179 -35.07 -8.49 -12.65
N ILE A 180 -34.35 -7.36 -12.77
CA ILE A 180 -34.80 -6.00 -12.42
C ILE A 180 -36.10 -5.60 -13.14
N HIS A 181 -36.38 -6.19 -14.30
CA HIS A 181 -37.63 -5.96 -15.03
C HIS A 181 -38.89 -6.47 -14.32
N LEU A 182 -38.77 -7.35 -13.31
CA LEU A 182 -39.92 -7.91 -12.59
C LEU A 182 -40.20 -7.19 -11.26
N TYR A 183 -39.27 -6.41 -10.72
CA TYR A 183 -39.43 -5.73 -9.44
C TYR A 183 -38.83 -4.31 -9.51
N PRO A 184 -39.66 -3.24 -9.66
CA PRO A 184 -39.18 -1.86 -9.61
C PRO A 184 -38.67 -1.43 -8.21
N GLN A 185 -38.78 -2.32 -7.22
CA GLN A 185 -38.36 -2.10 -5.83
C GLN A 185 -37.31 -3.14 -5.44
N TYR A 186 -36.34 -2.73 -4.62
CA TYR A 186 -35.36 -3.66 -4.07
C TYR A 186 -36.05 -4.70 -3.17
N PRO A 187 -35.79 -6.01 -3.35
CA PRO A 187 -36.42 -7.07 -2.56
C PRO A 187 -35.76 -7.16 -1.18
N TRP A 188 -36.22 -6.32 -0.25
CA TRP A 188 -35.73 -6.33 1.13
C TRP A 188 -35.97 -7.69 1.79
N ALA A 189 -34.90 -8.35 2.24
CA ALA A 189 -34.97 -9.61 2.97
C ALA A 189 -34.96 -9.35 4.49
N GLU A 190 -36.00 -9.77 5.22
CA GLU A 190 -36.12 -9.53 6.67
C GLU A 190 -34.97 -10.16 7.49
N TYR A 191 -34.43 -11.28 7.02
CA TYR A 191 -33.30 -11.98 7.65
C TYR A 191 -31.93 -11.35 7.35
N SER A 192 -31.86 -10.37 6.44
CA SER A 192 -30.60 -9.77 6.01
C SER A 192 -30.02 -8.89 7.12
N THR A 193 -28.81 -9.21 7.56
CA THR A 193 -28.02 -8.38 8.47
C THR A 193 -27.14 -7.36 7.75
N TYR A 194 -27.04 -7.44 6.41
CA TYR A 194 -26.17 -6.57 5.59
C TYR A 194 -26.92 -5.41 4.92
N ILE A 195 -28.07 -5.69 4.32
CA ILE A 195 -28.89 -4.70 3.59
C ILE A 195 -30.30 -4.71 4.20
N LYS A 196 -30.65 -3.65 4.92
CA LYS A 196 -31.91 -3.52 5.66
C LYS A 196 -32.65 -2.26 5.26
N ARG A 197 -33.98 -2.35 5.12
CA ARG A 197 -34.81 -1.19 4.82
C ARG A 197 -34.73 -0.21 5.99
N PRO A 198 -34.27 1.02 5.79
CA PRO A 198 -34.23 1.98 6.88
C PRO A 198 -35.66 2.46 7.23
N PRO A 199 -35.95 2.73 8.50
CA PRO A 199 -37.29 3.11 8.95
C PRO A 199 -37.60 4.60 8.76
N PHE A 200 -36.82 5.34 7.97
CA PHE A 200 -36.92 6.82 7.86
C PHE A 200 -38.28 7.34 7.37
N PHE A 201 -39.09 6.47 6.75
CA PHE A 201 -40.39 6.82 6.16
C PHE A 201 -41.54 5.98 6.73
N ASP A 202 -41.31 5.23 7.81
CA ASP A 202 -42.39 4.55 8.51
C ASP A 202 -43.18 5.62 9.28
N THR A 203 -44.46 5.76 8.94
CA THR A 203 -45.40 6.72 9.56
C THR A 203 -46.20 6.06 10.66
#